data_AF-A0A7I7LFP1-F1
#
_entry.id   AF-A0A7I7LFP1-F1
#
_cell.length_a   1.000
_cell.length_b   1.000
_cell.length_c   1.000
_cell.angle_alpha   90.00
_cell.angle_beta   90.00
_cell.angle_gamma   90.00
#
_symmetry.space_group_name_H-M   'P 1'
#
loop_
_entity.id
_entity.type
_entity.pdbx_description
1 polymer ?
#
loop_
_entity_poly.entity_id
_entity_poly.type
_entity_poly.pdbx_seq_one_letter_code
_entity_poly.pdbx_strand_id
1 'polypeptide(L)'
;MRYYAGNWATSVWCFRAGAEEKIEASVVKSSALVVNQLAKLYDANTAEIMADKTAAFRAMHTHGRALNGLLPRAIGNEAEYKVREGEIVAGPLVGWNFGEGHLHNEQLVQAVQRRCNFADGDLRVIILEGQPIHIQKQWYRIVDAKTGLIEAGYVTVEDMLARQPWPEPGDEFPVHVTTQRAAQ
;
A
#
# COMPACT_ATOMS: atom_id res chain seq x y z
N MET A 1 -22.70 -8.38 0.44
CA MET A 1 -22.25 -9.00 -0.82
C MET A 1 -21.22 -8.06 -1.44
N ARG A 2 -19.96 -8.50 -1.63
CA ARG A 2 -18.90 -7.72 -2.29
C ARG A 2 -18.89 -8.15 -3.77
N TYR A 3 -18.97 -7.19 -4.69
CA TYR A 3 -19.00 -7.48 -6.14
C TYR A 3 -17.58 -7.48 -6.69
N TYR A 4 -17.20 -8.60 -7.32
CA TYR A 4 -15.83 -8.87 -7.78
C TYR A 4 -15.67 -8.49 -9.27
N ALA A 5 -15.95 -7.22 -9.60
CA ALA A 5 -15.69 -6.66 -10.93
C ALA A 5 -15.03 -5.29 -10.81
N GLY A 6 -13.71 -5.27 -10.61
CA GLY A 6 -12.95 -4.00 -10.54
C GLY A 6 -12.93 -3.31 -9.18
N ASN A 7 -13.45 -3.95 -8.12
CA ASN A 7 -13.71 -3.34 -6.82
C ASN A 7 -13.14 -4.17 -5.65
N TRP A 8 -11.99 -4.80 -5.87
CA TRP A 8 -11.30 -5.58 -4.86
C TRP A 8 -10.53 -4.68 -3.87
N ALA A 9 -10.19 -5.23 -2.71
CA ALA A 9 -9.37 -4.52 -1.75
C ALA A 9 -7.96 -4.29 -2.31
N THR A 10 -7.34 -3.17 -1.99
CA THR A 10 -6.00 -2.81 -2.46
C THR A 10 -5.17 -2.25 -1.31
N SER A 11 -3.86 -2.18 -1.47
CA SER A 11 -3.01 -1.53 -0.47
C SER A 11 -1.77 -0.92 -1.09
N VAL A 12 -1.16 0.02 -0.39
CA VAL A 12 0.16 0.57 -0.68
C VAL A 12 1.07 0.35 0.52
N TRP A 13 2.28 -0.14 0.28
CA TRP A 13 3.29 -0.44 1.28
C TRP A 13 4.44 0.56 1.16
N CYS A 14 4.73 1.27 2.24
CA CYS A 14 5.76 2.30 2.31
C CYS A 14 6.93 1.76 3.15
N PHE A 15 8.04 1.45 2.49
CA PHE A 15 9.25 0.90 3.11
C PHE A 15 10.29 1.98 3.33
N ARG A 16 10.74 2.17 4.57
CA ARG A 16 11.93 2.99 4.85
C ARG A 16 13.17 2.31 4.27
N ALA A 17 14.23 3.07 4.01
CA ALA A 17 15.52 2.54 3.58
C ALA A 17 15.98 1.35 4.46
N GLY A 18 16.38 0.23 3.85
CA GLY A 18 16.79 -0.99 4.55
C GLY A 18 15.66 -1.98 4.84
N ALA A 19 14.39 -1.58 4.74
CA ALA A 19 13.28 -2.46 5.11
C ALA A 19 13.03 -3.59 4.09
N GLU A 20 13.18 -3.31 2.79
CA GLU A 20 13.07 -4.33 1.73
C GLU A 20 14.20 -5.36 1.84
N GLU A 21 15.42 -4.92 2.16
CA GLU A 21 16.59 -5.78 2.37
C GLU A 21 16.39 -6.70 3.57
N LYS A 22 15.75 -6.20 4.64
CA LYS A 22 15.41 -7.00 5.82
C LYS A 22 14.39 -8.08 5.50
N ILE A 23 13.41 -7.79 4.65
CA ILE A 23 12.47 -8.79 4.12
C ILE A 23 13.21 -9.82 3.28
N GLU A 24 14.18 -9.38 2.47
CA GLU A 24 14.97 -10.30 1.68
C GLU A 24 15.72 -11.31 2.53
N ALA A 25 16.35 -10.84 3.61
CA ALA A 25 17.14 -11.65 4.51
C ALA A 25 16.30 -12.53 5.45
N SER A 26 15.14 -12.05 5.90
CA SER A 26 14.43 -12.65 7.06
C SER A 26 13.19 -13.46 6.68
N VAL A 27 12.64 -13.24 5.48
CA VAL A 27 11.44 -13.96 5.01
C VAL A 27 11.85 -15.05 4.05
N VAL A 28 11.44 -16.29 4.35
CA VAL A 28 11.48 -17.41 3.40
C VAL A 28 10.38 -17.18 2.37
N LYS A 29 10.78 -17.08 1.09
CA LYS A 29 9.93 -16.71 -0.03
C LYS A 29 10.15 -17.68 -1.19
N SER A 30 9.16 -17.88 -2.05
CA SER A 30 9.32 -18.67 -3.29
C SER A 30 10.11 -17.91 -4.36
N SER A 31 10.19 -16.59 -4.25
CA SER A 31 10.94 -15.70 -5.14
C SER A 31 11.47 -14.47 -4.37
N ALA A 32 12.44 -13.77 -4.97
CA ALA A 32 12.87 -12.47 -4.47
C ALA A 32 11.75 -11.43 -4.63
N LEU A 33 11.86 -10.27 -3.98
CA LEU A 33 11.00 -9.12 -4.24
C LEU A 33 11.11 -8.70 -5.72
N VAL A 34 10.04 -8.15 -6.29
CA VAL A 34 9.92 -7.88 -7.73
C VAL A 34 11.09 -7.03 -8.26
N VAL A 35 11.48 -5.98 -7.54
CA VAL A 35 12.64 -5.15 -7.93
C VAL A 35 13.94 -5.95 -8.04
N ASN A 36 14.17 -6.91 -7.14
CA ASN A 36 15.36 -7.77 -7.15
C ASN A 36 15.30 -8.86 -8.23
N GLN A 37 14.10 -9.27 -8.63
CA GLN A 37 13.93 -10.10 -9.82
C GLN A 37 14.29 -9.31 -11.09
N LEU A 38 13.78 -8.07 -11.21
CA LEU A 38 14.03 -7.18 -12.34
C LEU A 38 15.50 -6.76 -12.45
N ALA A 39 16.19 -6.55 -11.32
CA ALA A 39 17.61 -6.22 -11.27
C ALA A 39 18.54 -7.32 -11.83
N LYS A 40 18.02 -8.53 -12.08
CA LYS A 40 18.76 -9.58 -12.82
C LYS A 40 18.74 -9.37 -14.33
N LEU A 41 17.81 -8.54 -14.84
CA LEU A 41 17.58 -8.29 -16.26
C LEU A 41 17.93 -6.86 -16.66
N TYR A 42 17.84 -5.92 -15.72
CA TYR A 42 18.04 -4.50 -15.92
C TYR A 42 19.03 -3.92 -14.90
N ASP A 43 19.60 -2.75 -15.19
CA ASP A 43 20.30 -1.97 -14.17
C ASP A 43 19.33 -1.51 -13.06
N ALA A 44 19.88 -1.11 -11.91
CA ALA A 44 19.09 -0.80 -10.72
C ALA A 44 18.04 0.30 -10.95
N ASN A 45 18.38 1.37 -11.69
CA ASN A 45 17.45 2.47 -11.93
C ASN A 45 16.32 2.03 -12.86
N THR A 46 16.66 1.28 -13.91
CA THR A 46 15.65 0.72 -14.81
C THR A 46 14.76 -0.30 -14.10
N ALA A 47 15.30 -1.12 -13.20
CA ALA A 47 14.52 -2.08 -12.41
C ALA A 47 13.48 -1.40 -11.49
N GLU A 48 13.84 -0.29 -10.84
CA GLU A 48 12.92 0.53 -10.04
C GLU A 48 11.81 1.11 -10.94
N ILE A 49 12.16 1.75 -12.06
CA ILE A 49 11.17 2.29 -13.03
C ILE A 49 10.22 1.20 -13.53
N MET A 50 10.74 0.00 -13.80
CA MET A 50 9.94 -1.13 -14.25
C MET A 50 8.98 -1.64 -13.17
N ALA A 51 9.39 -1.65 -11.90
CA ALA A 51 8.52 -2.00 -10.77
C ALA A 51 7.40 -0.96 -10.57
N ASP A 52 7.70 0.32 -10.76
CA ASP A 52 6.75 1.43 -10.57
C ASP A 52 5.63 1.46 -11.62
N LYS A 53 5.77 0.73 -12.74
CA LYS A 53 4.68 0.55 -13.71
C LYS A 53 3.40 0.01 -13.06
N THR A 54 3.51 -0.79 -12.01
CA THR A 54 2.34 -1.28 -11.27
C THR A 54 1.65 -0.16 -10.50
N ALA A 55 2.42 0.75 -9.88
CA ALA A 55 1.85 1.93 -9.23
C ALA A 55 1.16 2.84 -10.25
N ALA A 56 1.78 3.06 -11.42
CA ALA A 56 1.17 3.81 -12.52
C ALA A 56 -0.13 3.15 -13.01
N PHE A 57 -0.16 1.83 -13.14
CA PHE A 57 -1.38 1.08 -13.47
C PHE A 57 -2.48 1.29 -12.43
N ARG A 58 -2.14 1.20 -11.14
CA ARG A 58 -3.11 1.43 -10.05
C ARG A 58 -3.66 2.85 -10.08
N ALA A 59 -2.83 3.83 -10.39
CA ALA A 59 -3.19 5.23 -10.52
C ALA A 59 -4.22 5.49 -11.64
N MET A 60 -4.30 4.64 -12.66
CA MET A 60 -5.36 4.73 -13.68
C MET A 60 -6.76 4.35 -13.17
N HIS A 61 -6.86 3.83 -11.94
CA HIS A 61 -8.11 3.39 -11.32
C HIS A 61 -8.47 4.28 -10.11
N THR A 62 -9.75 4.32 -9.74
CA THR A 62 -10.23 5.11 -8.58
C THR A 62 -9.49 4.78 -7.29
N HIS A 63 -9.19 3.50 -7.06
CA HIS A 63 -8.41 3.03 -5.92
C HIS A 63 -7.03 3.71 -5.81
N GLY A 64 -6.32 3.91 -6.92
CA GLY A 64 -5.02 4.58 -6.92
C GLY A 64 -5.13 6.05 -6.52
N ARG A 65 -6.21 6.73 -6.93
CA ARG A 65 -6.46 8.12 -6.54
C ARG A 65 -6.69 8.24 -5.03
N ALA A 66 -7.44 7.29 -4.45
CA ALA A 66 -7.62 7.22 -2.99
C ALA A 66 -6.32 6.92 -2.27
N LEU A 67 -5.57 5.90 -2.71
CA LEU A 67 -4.32 5.49 -2.08
C LEU A 67 -3.28 6.61 -2.11
N ASN A 68 -3.16 7.32 -3.23
CA ASN A 68 -2.24 8.45 -3.37
C ASN A 68 -2.68 9.64 -2.51
N GLY A 69 -3.99 9.91 -2.40
CA GLY A 69 -4.51 10.94 -1.49
C GLY A 69 -4.33 10.59 0.00
N LEU A 70 -4.27 9.30 0.34
CA LEU A 70 -3.98 8.81 1.70
C LEU A 70 -2.47 8.73 2.00
N LEU A 71 -1.60 8.85 1.00
CA LEU A 71 -0.15 8.69 1.18
C LEU A 71 0.46 9.73 2.15
N PRO A 72 0.16 11.05 2.04
CA PRO A 72 0.66 12.04 2.99
C PRO A 72 0.17 11.84 4.43
N ARG A 73 -0.91 11.07 4.60
CA ARG A 73 -1.48 10.70 5.91
C ARG A 73 -0.72 9.53 6.54
N ALA A 74 -0.13 8.68 5.71
CA ALA A 74 0.67 7.55 6.15
C ALA A 74 2.12 7.94 6.41
N ILE A 75 2.72 8.82 5.60
CA ILE A 75 4.15 9.15 5.68
C ILE A 75 4.36 10.67 5.60
N GLY A 76 5.32 11.19 6.37
CA GLY A 76 5.59 12.63 6.44
C GLY A 76 6.41 13.16 5.25
N ASN A 77 7.34 12.36 4.73
CA ASN A 77 8.18 12.71 3.59
C ASN A 77 8.30 11.49 2.68
N GLU A 78 7.69 11.56 1.49
CA GLU A 78 7.68 10.46 0.52
C GLU A 78 9.08 10.07 0.05
N ALA A 79 10.02 11.02 -0.02
CA ALA A 79 11.39 10.76 -0.47
C ALA A 79 12.19 9.84 0.48
N GLU A 80 11.72 9.61 1.72
CA GLU A 80 12.32 8.68 2.67
C GLU A 80 11.82 7.23 2.51
N TYR A 81 10.84 7.02 1.63
CA TYR A 81 10.14 5.75 1.48
C TYR A 81 10.18 5.24 0.05
N LYS A 82 10.34 3.92 -0.08
CA LYS A 82 10.00 3.20 -1.30
C LYS A 82 8.54 2.77 -1.22
N VAL A 83 7.73 3.28 -2.13
CA VAL A 83 6.29 3.03 -2.18
C VAL A 83 6.01 1.89 -3.16
N ARG A 84 5.43 0.79 -2.67
CA ARG A 84 5.13 -0.40 -3.46
C ARG A 84 3.64 -0.70 -3.48
N GLU A 85 3.16 -1.16 -4.62
CA GLU A 85 1.80 -1.67 -4.74
C GLU A 85 1.67 -3.01 -3.99
N GLY A 86 0.58 -3.20 -3.26
CA GLY A 86 0.41 -4.35 -2.36
C GLY A 86 0.45 -5.72 -3.05
N GLU A 87 -0.06 -5.83 -4.28
CA GLU A 87 -0.12 -7.08 -5.04
C GLU A 87 1.29 -7.57 -5.40
N ILE A 88 2.21 -6.65 -5.74
CA ILE A 88 3.62 -7.02 -6.03
C ILE A 88 4.42 -7.37 -4.77
N VAL A 89 3.98 -6.90 -3.60
CA VAL A 89 4.54 -7.30 -2.30
C VAL A 89 3.97 -8.66 -1.88
N ALA A 90 2.67 -8.88 -2.07
CA ALA A 90 1.97 -10.11 -1.70
C ALA A 90 2.53 -11.33 -2.42
N GLY A 91 2.78 -11.20 -3.73
CA GLY A 91 3.22 -12.30 -4.58
C GLY A 91 4.37 -13.13 -4.00
N PRO A 92 5.55 -12.52 -3.78
CA PRO A 92 6.70 -13.21 -3.20
C PRO A 92 6.48 -13.66 -1.74
N LEU A 93 5.73 -12.90 -0.94
CA LEU A 93 5.60 -13.15 0.51
C LEU A 93 4.56 -14.21 0.86
N VAL A 94 3.49 -14.29 0.08
CA VAL A 94 2.44 -15.31 0.19
C VAL A 94 2.81 -16.55 -0.64
N GLY A 95 3.59 -16.37 -1.70
CA GLY A 95 3.91 -17.40 -2.68
C GLY A 95 2.81 -17.62 -3.72
N TRP A 96 1.83 -16.71 -3.80
CA TRP A 96 0.73 -16.77 -4.74
C TRP A 96 0.41 -15.36 -5.28
N ASN A 97 0.48 -15.21 -6.62
CA ASN A 97 0.15 -13.95 -7.29
C ASN A 97 -1.35 -13.90 -7.57
N PHE A 98 -2.09 -13.19 -6.72
CA PHE A 98 -3.51 -12.90 -6.94
C PHE A 98 -3.78 -11.45 -6.55
N GLY A 99 -4.49 -10.72 -7.40
CA GLY A 99 -4.74 -9.28 -7.25
C GLY A 99 -5.82 -8.98 -6.21
N GLU A 100 -5.62 -9.42 -4.98
CA GLU A 100 -6.63 -9.36 -3.92
C GLU A 100 -6.05 -8.85 -2.60
N GLY A 101 -6.55 -7.70 -2.14
CA GLY A 101 -5.99 -6.98 -1.00
C GLY A 101 -6.18 -7.57 0.38
N HIS A 102 -7.10 -8.51 0.56
CA HIS A 102 -7.20 -9.33 1.77
C HIS A 102 -5.99 -10.26 1.93
N LEU A 103 -5.21 -10.51 0.88
CA LEU A 103 -3.92 -11.23 0.98
C LEU A 103 -2.76 -10.34 1.42
N HIS A 104 -2.91 -9.01 1.33
CA HIS A 104 -1.90 -8.03 1.71
C HIS A 104 -2.44 -6.96 2.65
N ASN A 105 -3.28 -7.41 3.58
CA ASN A 105 -3.83 -6.63 4.69
C ASN A 105 -2.98 -6.77 5.97
N GLU A 106 -3.55 -6.36 7.11
CA GLU A 106 -2.90 -6.40 8.41
C GLU A 106 -2.38 -7.79 8.82
N GLN A 107 -2.97 -8.88 8.34
CA GLN A 107 -2.48 -10.22 8.65
C GLN A 107 -1.10 -10.45 8.05
N LEU A 108 -0.88 -10.04 6.80
CA LEU A 108 0.42 -10.11 6.15
C LEU A 108 1.39 -9.14 6.82
N VAL A 109 0.97 -7.91 7.12
CA VAL A 109 1.80 -6.92 7.84
C VAL A 109 2.30 -7.49 9.17
N GLN A 110 1.42 -8.08 9.97
CA GLN A 110 1.81 -8.71 11.23
C GLN A 110 2.75 -9.91 11.02
N ALA A 111 2.55 -10.70 9.98
CA ALA A 111 3.41 -11.84 9.65
C ALA A 111 4.82 -11.40 9.23
N VAL A 112 4.93 -10.33 8.44
CA VAL A 112 6.20 -9.71 8.06
C VAL A 112 6.86 -9.09 9.29
N GLN A 113 6.10 -8.38 10.13
CA GLN A 113 6.64 -7.79 11.36
C GLN A 113 7.27 -8.83 12.28
N ARG A 114 6.60 -9.97 12.50
CA ARG A 114 7.14 -11.05 13.35
C ARG A 114 8.48 -11.60 12.85
N ARG A 115 8.71 -11.56 11.54
CA ARG A 115 9.94 -12.08 10.91
C ARG A 115 11.04 -11.02 10.83
N CYS A 116 10.67 -9.78 10.52
CA CYS A 116 11.62 -8.71 10.27
C CYS A 116 11.91 -7.88 11.52
N ASN A 117 11.03 -7.88 12.53
CA ASN A 117 11.14 -7.04 13.73
C ASN A 117 11.48 -5.58 13.37
N PHE A 118 10.62 -4.93 12.60
CA PHE A 118 10.82 -3.55 12.19
C PHE A 118 10.69 -2.58 13.37
N ALA A 119 11.37 -1.44 13.26
CA ALA A 119 11.16 -0.28 14.12
C ALA A 119 9.89 0.49 13.71
N ASP A 120 9.51 1.48 14.51
CA ASP A 120 8.41 2.39 14.15
C ASP A 120 8.77 3.18 12.89
N GLY A 121 7.85 3.22 11.92
CA GLY A 121 8.00 3.93 10.67
C GLY A 121 8.84 3.21 9.61
N ASP A 122 9.37 2.02 9.89
CA ASP A 122 10.10 1.21 8.90
C ASP A 122 9.17 0.66 7.80
N LEU A 123 7.95 0.29 8.18
CA LEU A 123 6.91 -0.18 7.27
C LEU A 123 5.56 0.39 7.67
N ARG A 124 5.02 1.26 6.82
CA ARG A 124 3.64 1.74 6.91
C ARG A 124 2.82 1.23 5.73
N VAL A 125 1.57 0.85 5.99
CA VAL A 125 0.70 0.28 4.96
C VAL A 125 -0.65 0.97 4.99
N ILE A 126 -1.11 1.39 3.82
CA ILE A 126 -2.45 1.93 3.60
C ILE A 126 -3.27 0.81 2.99
N ILE A 127 -4.35 0.41 3.66
CA ILE A 127 -5.21 -0.68 3.25
C ILE A 127 -6.57 -0.09 2.90
N LEU A 128 -7.00 -0.26 1.67
CA LEU A 128 -8.28 0.23 1.15
C LEU A 128 -9.19 -0.96 0.85
N GLU A 129 -10.35 -1.01 1.50
CA GLU A 129 -11.32 -2.08 1.34
C GLU A 129 -12.17 -1.88 0.08
N GLY A 130 -12.60 -2.98 -0.54
CA GLY A 130 -13.52 -2.95 -1.67
C GLY A 130 -14.87 -2.30 -1.29
N GLN A 131 -15.44 -1.52 -2.21
CA GLN A 131 -16.71 -0.82 -2.00
C GLN A 131 -17.87 -1.81 -1.82
N PRO A 132 -18.71 -1.68 -0.78
CA PRO A 132 -19.98 -2.39 -0.75
C PRO A 132 -20.91 -1.86 -1.87
N ILE A 133 -21.57 -2.75 -2.63
CA ILE A 133 -22.35 -2.42 -3.85
C ILE A 133 -23.31 -1.23 -3.67
N HIS A 134 -23.93 -1.11 -2.49
CA HIS A 134 -24.98 -0.14 -2.19
C HIS A 134 -24.48 1.06 -1.35
N ILE A 135 -23.17 1.18 -1.14
CA ILE A 135 -22.58 2.21 -0.28
C ILE A 135 -21.53 2.98 -1.07
N GLN A 136 -21.70 4.29 -1.22
CA GLN A 136 -20.79 5.17 -1.96
C GLN A 136 -19.57 5.58 -1.12
N LYS A 137 -18.97 4.63 -0.38
CA LYS A 137 -17.75 4.86 0.39
C LYS A 137 -16.86 3.62 0.44
N GLN A 138 -15.55 3.84 0.52
CA GLN A 138 -14.56 2.80 0.78
C GLN A 138 -13.88 3.06 2.11
N TRP A 139 -13.77 1.99 2.91
CA TRP A 139 -13.10 2.05 4.21
C TRP A 139 -11.60 1.90 4.01
N TYR A 140 -10.83 2.67 4.77
CA TYR A 140 -9.38 2.53 4.79
C TYR A 140 -8.85 2.38 6.21
N ARG A 141 -7.65 1.82 6.32
CA ARG A 141 -6.84 1.75 7.52
C ARG A 141 -5.39 2.04 7.17
N ILE A 142 -4.74 2.86 7.98
CA ILE A 142 -3.30 3.13 7.92
C ILE A 142 -2.68 2.45 9.13
N VAL A 143 -1.71 1.56 8.88
CA VAL A 143 -1.05 0.79 9.92
C VAL A 143 0.45 0.94 9.82
N ASP A 144 1.10 0.97 10.98
CA ASP A 144 2.53 0.76 11.12
C ASP A 144 2.78 -0.69 11.54
N ALA A 145 3.77 -1.34 10.94
CA ALA A 145 4.06 -2.74 11.22
C ALA A 145 4.45 -2.98 12.69
N LYS A 146 5.15 -2.02 13.32
CA LYS A 146 5.59 -2.11 14.71
C LYS A 146 4.49 -1.68 15.68
N THR A 147 3.82 -0.56 15.39
CA THR A 147 2.96 0.11 16.36
C THR A 147 1.46 -0.08 16.13
N GLY A 148 1.07 -0.73 15.03
CA GLY A 148 -0.31 -1.08 14.73
C GLY A 148 -1.09 0.05 14.05
N LEU A 149 -2.39 0.14 14.35
CA LEU A 149 -3.28 1.11 13.71
C LEU A 149 -2.86 2.55 14.04
N ILE A 150 -2.65 3.35 12.99
CA ILE A 150 -2.42 4.80 13.07
C ILE A 150 -3.75 5.53 12.88
N GLU A 151 -4.47 5.19 11.83
CA GLU A 151 -5.70 5.89 11.42
C GLU A 151 -6.65 4.92 10.73
N ALA A 152 -7.95 5.08 10.95
CA ALA A 152 -9.01 4.40 10.23
C ALA A 152 -10.10 5.40 9.86
N GLY A 153 -10.75 5.18 8.74
CA GLY A 153 -11.82 6.02 8.27
C GLY A 153 -12.42 5.52 6.97
N TYR A 154 -13.08 6.43 6.26
CA TYR A 154 -13.55 6.17 4.91
C TYR A 154 -13.34 7.37 3.99
N VAL A 155 -13.39 7.09 2.68
CA VAL A 155 -13.40 8.07 1.60
C VAL A 155 -14.66 7.86 0.77
N THR A 156 -15.18 8.91 0.14
CA THR A 156 -16.34 8.78 -0.74
C THR A 156 -15.91 8.42 -2.15
N VAL A 157 -16.75 7.67 -2.86
CA VAL A 157 -16.46 7.31 -4.27
C VAL A 157 -16.47 8.55 -5.17
N GLU A 158 -17.28 9.55 -4.83
CA GLU A 158 -17.33 10.83 -5.53
C GLU A 158 -15.97 11.54 -5.52
N ASP A 159 -15.35 11.68 -4.33
CA ASP A 159 -14.04 12.31 -4.19
C ASP A 159 -12.95 11.54 -4.94
N MET A 160 -13.03 10.20 -4.91
CA MET A 160 -12.12 9.34 -5.66
C MET A 160 -12.22 9.54 -7.18
N LEU A 161 -13.42 9.83 -7.70
CA LEU A 161 -13.65 10.08 -9.13
C LEU A 161 -13.23 11.48 -9.55
N ALA A 162 -13.41 12.47 -8.67
CA ALA A 162 -13.10 13.88 -8.95
C ALA A 162 -11.57 14.16 -8.93
N ARG A 163 -10.83 13.47 -8.06
CA ARG A 163 -9.38 13.69 -7.90
C ARG A 163 -8.59 13.21 -9.11
N GLN A 164 -7.52 13.93 -9.47
CA GLN A 164 -6.47 13.41 -10.36
C GLN A 164 -5.73 12.25 -9.68
N PRO A 165 -4.95 11.44 -10.43
CA PRO A 165 -4.20 10.34 -9.82
C PRO A 165 -2.86 10.75 -9.20
N TRP A 166 -2.32 11.91 -9.52
CA TRP A 166 -1.14 12.49 -8.86
C TRP A 166 -1.53 13.65 -7.94
N PRO A 167 -0.79 13.92 -6.85
CA PRO A 167 -1.00 15.12 -6.05
C PRO A 167 -0.61 16.37 -6.84
N GLU A 168 -1.48 17.38 -6.80
CA GLU A 168 -1.18 18.72 -7.30
C GLU A 168 -0.99 19.68 -6.11
N PRO A 169 -0.21 20.77 -6.25
CA PRO A 169 -0.09 21.75 -5.18
C PRO A 169 -1.46 22.29 -4.75
N GLY A 170 -1.79 22.17 -3.46
CA GLY A 170 -3.09 22.58 -2.90
C GLY A 170 -4.21 21.56 -3.09
N ASP A 171 -3.91 20.37 -3.62
CA ASP A 171 -4.86 19.27 -3.68
C ASP A 171 -5.19 18.74 -2.28
N GLU A 172 -6.48 18.73 -1.95
CA GLU A 172 -7.02 18.18 -0.72
C GLU A 172 -7.89 16.98 -1.06
N PHE A 173 -7.54 15.82 -0.51
CA PHE A 173 -8.38 14.62 -0.64
C PHE A 173 -9.27 14.49 0.61
N PRO A 174 -10.61 14.62 0.49
CA PRO A 174 -11.50 14.49 1.64
C PRO A 174 -11.43 13.10 2.27
N VAL A 175 -11.19 13.08 3.58
CA VAL A 175 -11.04 11.86 4.37
C VAL A 175 -11.88 11.97 5.64
N HIS A 176 -12.75 10.98 5.87
CA HIS A 176 -13.61 10.93 7.04
C HIS A 176 -13.02 9.97 8.08
N VAL A 177 -12.24 10.52 9.00
CA VAL A 177 -11.58 9.75 10.07
C VAL A 177 -12.60 9.27 11.09
N THR A 178 -12.57 7.98 11.41
CA THR A 178 -13.41 7.37 12.47
C THR A 178 -12.58 6.95 13.68
N THR A 179 -11.28 6.73 13.51
CA THR A 179 -10.36 6.41 14.60
C THR A 179 -8.99 6.95 14.24
N GLN A 180 -8.34 7.62 15.19
CA GLN A 180 -6.97 8.06 15.02
C GLN A 180 -6.24 7.84 16.34
N ARG A 181 -5.03 7.29 16.26
CA ARG A 181 -4.16 7.20 17.43
C ARG A 181 -3.71 8.61 17.79
N ALA A 182 -3.86 8.99 19.06
CA ALA A 182 -3.31 10.25 19.55
C ALA A 182 -1.79 10.26 19.33
N ALA A 183 -1.26 11.37 18.76
CA ALA A 183 0.17 11.58 18.68
C ALA A 183 0.75 11.53 20.11
N GLN A 184 1.74 10.68 20.33
CA GLN A 184 2.53 10.65 21.57
C GLN A 184 3.67 11.66 21.48
#